data_AF-A0A7S2EBF6-F1
#
_entry.id   AF-A0A7S2EBF6-F1
#
_cell.length_a   1.000
_cell.length_b   1.000
_cell.length_c   1.000
_cell.angle_alpha   90.00
_cell.angle_beta   90.00
_cell.angle_gamma   90.00
#
_symmetry.space_group_name_H-M   'P 1'
#
loop_
_entity.id
_entity.type
_entity.pdbx_description
1 polymer ?
#
loop_
_entity_poly.entity_id
_entity_poly.type
_entity_poly.pdbx_seq_one_letter_code
_entity_poly.pdbx_strand_id
1 'polypeptide(L)'
;TKLTSEAAAQSAAEAGNYQDDMDDIKESKKAGELLDDPPGFLGDIIKKPDDAWKQKQVKQWGLLTVVCLVLPPLAAQIGYLNWIIAGAQIMNRGVPEGDRFEMEERGAKKSKTKSFLIALGIWFATKVLFGFLSEIFPSLLVNKMAVAMETVWLNFNLATATLYIQTYKE
;
A
#
# COMPACT_ATOMS: atom_id res chain seq x y z
N THR A 1 32.30 -10.82 38.40
CA THR A 1 32.63 -9.71 37.47
C THR A 1 33.11 -10.16 36.08
N LYS A 2 33.43 -11.45 35.84
CA LYS A 2 33.79 -11.95 34.49
C LYS A 2 32.58 -12.22 33.57
N LEU A 3 31.42 -12.56 34.14
CA LEU A 3 30.19 -12.85 33.37
C LEU A 3 29.62 -11.64 32.61
N THR A 4 29.90 -10.42 33.07
CA THR A 4 29.42 -9.18 32.44
C THR A 4 30.30 -8.69 31.30
N SER A 5 31.58 -9.08 31.26
CA SER A 5 32.48 -8.72 30.15
C SER A 5 32.28 -9.62 28.93
N GLU A 6 31.94 -10.89 29.13
CA GLU A 6 31.63 -11.82 28.04
C GLU A 6 30.31 -11.46 27.36
N ALA A 7 29.28 -11.11 28.14
CA ALA A 7 28.00 -10.62 27.59
C ALA A 7 28.18 -9.31 26.80
N ALA A 8 29.01 -8.39 27.27
CA ALA A 8 29.32 -7.15 26.55
C ALA A 8 30.10 -7.40 25.26
N ALA A 9 31.03 -8.37 25.26
CA ALA A 9 31.77 -8.76 24.07
C ALA A 9 30.88 -9.47 23.04
N GLN A 10 29.91 -10.26 23.49
CA GLN A 10 28.94 -10.94 22.63
C GLN A 10 27.95 -9.94 22.01
N SER A 11 27.45 -8.98 22.79
CA SER A 11 26.58 -7.92 22.26
C SER A 11 27.31 -6.94 21.33
N ALA A 12 28.60 -6.69 21.55
CA ALA A 12 29.41 -5.89 20.62
C ALA A 12 29.70 -6.64 19.31
N ALA A 13 29.90 -7.96 19.38
CA ALA A 13 30.08 -8.81 18.20
C ALA A 13 28.78 -8.93 17.38
N GLU A 14 27.62 -9.06 18.03
CA GLU A 14 26.31 -9.07 17.36
C GLU A 14 25.98 -7.71 16.74
N ALA A 15 26.26 -6.60 17.44
CA ALA A 15 26.06 -5.24 16.91
C ALA A 15 26.91 -4.94 15.66
N GLY A 16 28.14 -5.47 15.60
CA GLY A 16 28.97 -5.37 14.40
C GLY A 16 28.39 -6.12 13.20
N ASN A 17 27.78 -7.28 13.44
CA ASN A 17 27.16 -8.10 12.39
C ASN A 17 25.89 -7.45 11.80
N TYR A 18 25.08 -6.76 12.62
CA TYR A 18 23.92 -6.01 12.13
C TYR A 18 24.28 -4.78 11.29
N GLN A 19 25.49 -4.23 11.47
CA GLN A 19 25.95 -3.06 10.72
C GLN A 19 26.44 -3.46 9.33
N ASP A 20 27.18 -4.57 9.20
CA ASP A 20 27.60 -5.13 7.90
C ASP A 20 26.40 -5.62 7.09
N ASP A 21 25.43 -6.29 7.72
CA ASP A 21 24.19 -6.73 7.04
C ASP A 21 23.33 -5.54 6.55
N MET A 22 23.46 -4.35 7.15
CA MET A 22 22.77 -3.13 6.71
C MET A 22 23.47 -2.41 5.56
N ASP A 23 24.77 -2.59 5.41
CA ASP A 23 25.53 -2.01 4.30
C ASP A 23 25.46 -2.90 3.05
N ASP A 24 25.31 -4.22 3.20
CA ASP A 24 25.07 -5.15 2.08
C ASP A 24 23.64 -5.09 1.50
N ILE A 25 22.67 -4.53 2.22
CA ILE A 25 21.32 -4.25 1.68
C ILE A 25 21.33 -3.07 0.68
N LYS A 26 22.37 -2.22 0.70
CA LYS A 26 22.44 -1.02 -0.16
C LYS A 26 22.83 -1.30 -1.61
N GLU A 27 23.14 -2.54 -1.98
CA GLU A 27 23.50 -2.91 -3.36
C GLU A 27 22.51 -3.83 -4.09
N SER A 28 21.25 -3.90 -3.67
CA SER A 28 20.20 -4.50 -4.51
C SER A 28 19.69 -3.54 -5.60
N LYS A 29 20.58 -3.15 -6.53
CA LYS A 29 20.25 -2.52 -7.83
C LYS A 29 19.51 -3.49 -8.78
N LYS A 30 18.53 -4.25 -8.29
CA LYS A 30 17.72 -5.20 -9.08
C LYS A 30 16.21 -5.11 -8.84
N ALA A 31 15.75 -4.23 -7.96
CA ALA A 31 14.32 -3.97 -7.78
C ALA A 31 13.72 -3.02 -8.85
N GLY A 32 14.56 -2.40 -9.70
CA GLY A 32 14.12 -1.58 -10.83
C GLY A 32 13.71 -2.41 -12.05
N GLU A 33 14.46 -3.48 -12.35
CA GLU A 33 14.35 -4.23 -13.60
C GLU A 33 13.02 -5.00 -13.75
N LEU A 34 12.38 -5.39 -12.63
CA LEU A 34 11.08 -6.06 -12.61
C LEU A 34 9.89 -5.10 -12.83
N LEU A 35 10.14 -3.79 -12.72
CA LEU A 35 9.19 -2.72 -13.01
C LEU A 35 9.46 -2.03 -14.36
N ASP A 36 10.63 -2.27 -14.96
CA ASP A 36 11.03 -1.63 -16.22
C ASP A 36 10.33 -2.25 -17.44
N ASP A 37 9.79 -3.47 -17.33
CA ASP A 37 9.03 -4.11 -18.41
C ASP A 37 7.77 -4.84 -17.87
N PRO A 38 6.73 -4.11 -17.42
CA PRO A 38 5.47 -4.73 -17.03
C PRO A 38 4.86 -5.41 -18.27
N PRO A 39 4.14 -6.56 -18.14
CA PRO A 39 3.48 -7.19 -19.28
C PRO A 39 2.69 -6.15 -20.07
N GLY A 40 2.75 -6.15 -21.41
CA GLY A 40 2.31 -5.00 -22.24
C GLY A 40 0.90 -4.43 -22.02
N PHE A 41 0.02 -5.10 -21.26
CA PHE A 41 -1.26 -4.54 -20.80
C PHE A 41 -1.18 -3.67 -19.53
N LEU A 42 -0.13 -3.86 -18.71
CA LEU A 42 0.22 -3.14 -17.47
C LEU A 42 1.33 -2.10 -17.67
N GLY A 43 2.09 -2.20 -18.77
CA GLY A 43 3.24 -1.35 -19.13
C GLY A 43 3.02 0.14 -18.86
N ASP A 44 1.83 0.64 -19.22
CA ASP A 44 1.49 2.06 -19.10
C ASP A 44 0.74 2.44 -17.81
N ILE A 45 0.44 1.45 -16.95
CA ILE A 45 -0.39 1.66 -15.75
C ILE A 45 0.48 1.75 -14.49
N ILE A 46 1.59 1.00 -14.46
CA ILE A 46 2.47 0.96 -13.31
C ILE A 46 3.57 2.02 -13.46
N LYS A 47 3.52 3.06 -12.63
CA LYS A 47 4.53 4.12 -12.57
C LYS A 47 5.21 4.13 -11.21
N LYS A 48 6.55 4.21 -11.21
CA LYS A 48 7.33 4.38 -9.98
C LYS A 48 6.88 5.67 -9.25
N PRO A 49 6.57 5.62 -7.95
CA PRO A 49 6.14 6.81 -7.22
C PRO A 49 7.31 7.73 -6.91
N ASP A 50 7.09 9.03 -7.05
CA ASP A 50 7.96 10.07 -6.51
C ASP A 50 7.77 10.20 -4.98
N ASP A 51 8.71 10.86 -4.30
CA ASP A 51 8.70 10.93 -2.84
C ASP A 51 7.55 11.78 -2.28
N ALA A 52 7.10 12.80 -3.02
CA ALA A 52 5.96 13.62 -2.61
C ALA A 52 4.66 12.80 -2.63
N TRP A 53 4.47 11.98 -3.65
CA TRP A 53 3.36 11.06 -3.80
C TRP A 53 3.40 9.97 -2.73
N LYS A 54 4.58 9.38 -2.47
CA LYS A 54 4.74 8.41 -1.37
C LYS A 54 4.30 8.98 -0.05
N GLN A 55 4.78 10.17 0.31
CA GLN A 55 4.43 10.82 1.57
C GLN A 55 2.94 11.15 1.66
N LYS A 56 2.32 11.57 0.55
CA LYS A 56 0.87 11.81 0.49
C LYS A 56 0.08 10.52 0.76
N GLN A 57 0.44 9.42 0.11
CA GLN A 57 -0.24 8.14 0.30
C GLN A 57 -0.03 7.57 1.70
N VAL A 58 1.19 7.61 2.22
CA VAL A 58 1.50 7.15 3.59
C VAL A 58 0.70 7.95 4.62
N LYS A 59 0.60 9.28 4.47
CA LYS A 59 -0.22 10.11 5.38
C LYS A 59 -1.70 9.78 5.29
N GLN A 60 -2.25 9.69 4.08
CA GLN A 60 -3.69 9.46 3.89
C GLN A 60 -4.11 8.06 4.35
N TRP A 61 -3.42 7.02 3.89
CA TRP A 61 -3.74 5.64 4.24
C TRP A 61 -3.31 5.27 5.66
N GLY A 62 -2.21 5.86 6.15
CA GLY A 62 -1.79 5.72 7.54
C GLY A 62 -2.83 6.30 8.50
N LEU A 63 -3.30 7.52 8.25
CA LEU A 63 -4.36 8.13 9.06
C LEU A 63 -5.65 7.30 9.01
N LEU A 64 -6.07 6.87 7.82
CA LEU A 64 -7.27 6.04 7.65
C LEU A 64 -7.16 4.73 8.43
N THR A 65 -5.99 4.10 8.41
CA THR A 65 -5.71 2.86 9.13
C THR A 65 -5.70 3.06 10.64
N VAL A 66 -5.10 4.14 11.14
CA VAL A 66 -5.13 4.48 12.57
C VAL A 66 -6.56 4.72 13.04
N VAL A 67 -7.38 5.44 12.27
CA VAL A 67 -8.80 5.65 12.59
C VAL A 67 -9.54 4.30 12.70
N CYS A 68 -9.31 3.37 11.78
CA CYS A 68 -9.92 2.04 11.84
C CYS A 68 -9.50 1.22 13.06
N LEU A 69 -8.24 1.37 13.51
CA LEU A 69 -7.73 0.68 14.70
C LEU A 69 -8.26 1.28 16.00
N VAL A 70 -8.37 2.61 16.08
CA VAL A 70 -8.86 3.31 17.28
C VAL A 70 -10.38 3.24 17.38
N LEU A 71 -11.09 3.25 16.24
CA LEU A 71 -12.54 3.24 16.17
C LEU A 71 -13.03 2.05 15.31
N PRO A 72 -13.04 0.82 15.85
CA PRO A 72 -13.48 -0.38 15.13
C PRO A 72 -14.88 -0.28 14.47
N PRO A 73 -15.88 0.42 15.04
CA PRO A 73 -17.17 0.61 14.37
C PRO A 73 -17.07 1.35 13.02
N LEU A 74 -16.12 2.28 12.90
CA LEU A 74 -15.88 3.00 11.64
C LEU A 74 -15.07 2.14 10.64
N ALA A 75 -14.31 1.16 11.12
CA ALA A 75 -13.53 0.27 10.25
C ALA A 75 -14.43 -0.47 9.25
N ALA A 76 -15.61 -0.95 9.67
CA ALA A 76 -16.55 -1.61 8.76
C ALA A 76 -16.94 -0.68 7.59
N GLN A 77 -17.36 0.54 7.90
CA GLN A 77 -17.82 1.51 6.90
C GLN A 77 -16.67 1.94 5.98
N ILE A 78 -15.50 2.23 6.55
CA ILE A 78 -14.30 2.57 5.80
C ILE A 78 -13.89 1.39 4.91
N GLY A 79 -13.95 0.17 5.42
CA GLY A 79 -13.66 -1.05 4.68
C GLY A 79 -14.59 -1.30 3.50
N TYR A 80 -15.80 -0.72 3.47
CA TYR A 80 -16.71 -0.77 2.31
C TYR A 80 -16.48 0.35 1.30
N LEU A 81 -15.96 1.50 1.73
CA LEU A 81 -15.86 2.71 0.92
C LEU A 81 -14.44 3.06 0.49
N ASN A 82 -13.41 2.44 1.06
CA ASN A 82 -12.01 2.76 0.78
C ASN A 82 -11.61 2.53 -0.69
N TRP A 83 -12.27 1.63 -1.42
CA TRP A 83 -12.06 1.48 -2.87
C TRP A 83 -12.46 2.73 -3.66
N ILE A 84 -13.43 3.52 -3.18
CA ILE A 84 -13.82 4.80 -3.80
C ILE A 84 -12.70 5.83 -3.60
N ILE A 85 -12.13 5.88 -2.39
CA ILE A 85 -10.99 6.75 -2.06
C ILE A 85 -9.78 6.38 -2.94
N ALA A 86 -9.49 5.08 -3.05
CA ALA A 86 -8.42 4.59 -3.91
C ALA A 86 -8.66 4.91 -5.39
N GLY A 87 -9.89 4.71 -5.89
CA GLY A 87 -10.27 5.05 -7.26
C GLY A 87 -10.06 6.54 -7.56
N ALA A 88 -10.45 7.42 -6.61
CA ALA A 88 -10.24 8.85 -6.73
C ALA A 88 -8.76 9.26 -6.69
N GLN A 89 -7.92 8.57 -5.92
CA GLN A 89 -6.48 8.83 -5.90
C GLN A 89 -5.80 8.35 -7.18
N ILE A 90 -6.17 7.17 -7.69
CA ILE A 90 -5.65 6.62 -8.94
C ILE A 90 -6.04 7.52 -10.13
N MET A 91 -7.28 8.01 -10.18
CA MET A 91 -7.73 8.87 -11.29
C MET A 91 -7.01 10.22 -11.32
N ASN A 92 -6.68 10.76 -10.14
CA ASN A 92 -6.05 12.08 -10.00
C ASN A 92 -4.53 12.03 -10.10
N ARG A 93 -3.93 10.84 -10.16
CA ARG A 93 -2.49 10.69 -10.26
C ARG A 93 -2.04 11.07 -11.67
N GLY A 94 -1.06 11.97 -11.75
CA GLY A 94 -0.55 12.52 -13.02
C GLY A 94 -1.40 13.67 -13.59
N VAL A 95 -2.49 14.06 -12.92
CA VAL A 95 -3.36 15.14 -13.35
C VAL A 95 -2.91 16.47 -12.71
N PRO A 96 -2.67 17.53 -13.51
CA PRO A 96 -2.38 18.87 -12.99
C PRO A 96 -3.47 19.34 -12.01
N GLU A 97 -3.11 20.07 -10.96
CA GLU A 97 -4.06 20.39 -9.88
C GLU A 97 -5.27 21.21 -10.35
N GLY A 98 -5.10 22.03 -11.39
CA GLY A 98 -6.19 22.80 -12.02
C GLY A 98 -7.22 21.94 -12.74
N ASP A 99 -6.81 20.79 -13.30
CA ASP A 99 -7.65 19.97 -14.18
C ASP A 99 -8.39 18.86 -13.41
N ARG A 100 -8.13 18.73 -12.10
CA ARG A 100 -8.76 17.69 -11.24
C ARG A 100 -10.27 17.85 -11.10
N PHE A 101 -10.80 19.06 -11.32
CA PHE A 101 -12.23 19.36 -11.23
C PHE A 101 -12.92 19.50 -12.60
N GLU A 102 -12.16 19.74 -13.68
CA GLU A 102 -12.68 19.98 -15.04
C GLU A 102 -12.58 18.74 -15.96
N MET A 103 -12.60 17.54 -15.39
CA MET A 103 -12.55 16.26 -16.12
C MET A 103 -13.84 15.95 -16.90
N GLU A 104 -14.26 16.82 -17.83
CA GLU A 104 -15.38 16.58 -18.74
C GLU A 104 -14.97 16.00 -20.10
N GLU A 105 -13.68 15.95 -20.41
CA GLU A 105 -13.21 15.38 -21.66
C GLU A 105 -13.37 13.86 -21.74
N ARG A 106 -13.65 13.35 -22.95
CA ARG A 106 -13.95 11.94 -23.23
C ARG A 106 -12.82 10.98 -22.80
N GLY A 107 -11.57 11.45 -22.78
CA GLY A 107 -10.41 10.70 -22.26
C GLY A 107 -10.41 10.58 -20.74
N ALA A 108 -10.81 11.64 -20.03
CA ALA A 108 -10.91 11.69 -18.58
C ALA A 108 -12.01 10.74 -18.05
N LYS A 109 -13.14 10.61 -18.78
CA LYS A 109 -14.19 9.64 -18.44
C LYS A 109 -13.72 8.19 -18.51
N LYS A 110 -12.89 7.82 -19.50
CA LYS A 110 -12.32 6.47 -19.62
C LYS A 110 -11.28 6.20 -18.52
N SER A 111 -10.43 7.17 -18.21
CA SER A 111 -9.48 7.07 -17.08
C SER A 111 -10.23 6.86 -15.77
N LYS A 112 -11.23 7.71 -15.47
CA LYS A 112 -12.07 7.63 -14.27
C LYS A 112 -12.70 6.25 -14.09
N THR A 113 -13.42 5.75 -15.09
CA THR A 113 -14.04 4.41 -15.01
C THR A 113 -12.99 3.32 -14.79
N LYS A 114 -11.84 3.41 -15.48
CA LYS A 114 -10.74 2.45 -15.32
C LYS A 114 -10.15 2.50 -13.90
N SER A 115 -9.94 3.68 -13.31
CA SER A 115 -9.42 3.83 -11.95
C SER A 115 -10.34 3.18 -10.92
N PHE A 116 -11.64 3.43 -11.01
CA PHE A 116 -12.63 2.85 -10.09
C PHE A 116 -12.76 1.34 -10.27
N LEU A 117 -12.72 0.82 -11.51
CA LEU A 117 -12.75 -0.63 -11.76
C LEU A 117 -11.50 -1.32 -11.22
N ILE A 118 -10.32 -0.72 -11.39
CA ILE A 118 -9.07 -1.24 -10.84
C ILE A 118 -9.13 -1.26 -9.31
N ALA A 119 -9.52 -0.14 -8.69
CA ALA A 119 -9.64 -0.05 -7.24
C ALA A 119 -10.65 -1.05 -6.66
N LEU A 120 -11.81 -1.21 -7.30
CA LEU A 120 -12.82 -2.20 -6.92
C LEU A 120 -12.31 -3.62 -7.10
N GLY A 121 -11.59 -3.89 -8.19
CA GLY A 121 -10.98 -5.20 -8.47
C GLY A 121 -9.95 -5.59 -7.41
N ILE A 122 -9.08 -4.65 -7.02
CA ILE A 122 -8.11 -4.86 -5.94
C ILE A 122 -8.83 -5.06 -4.62
N TRP A 123 -9.81 -4.22 -4.29
CA TRP A 123 -10.60 -4.37 -3.08
C TRP A 123 -11.24 -5.76 -2.98
N PHE A 124 -11.88 -6.22 -4.05
CA PHE A 124 -12.51 -7.53 -4.10
C PHE A 124 -11.48 -8.66 -3.99
N ALA A 125 -10.37 -8.59 -4.73
CA ALA A 125 -9.29 -9.56 -4.64
C ALA A 125 -8.70 -9.62 -3.22
N THR A 126 -8.50 -8.47 -2.58
CA THR A 126 -8.00 -8.39 -1.21
C THR A 126 -8.99 -8.97 -0.20
N LYS A 127 -10.30 -8.74 -0.35
CA LYS A 127 -11.35 -9.38 0.47
C LYS A 127 -11.30 -10.90 0.37
N VAL A 128 -11.22 -11.43 -0.85
CA VAL A 128 -11.14 -12.87 -1.11
C VAL A 128 -9.86 -13.46 -0.51
N LEU A 129 -8.70 -12.81 -0.74
CA LEU A 129 -7.42 -13.24 -0.19
C LEU A 129 -7.40 -13.20 1.35
N PHE A 130 -8.01 -12.18 1.96
CA PHE A 130 -8.14 -12.12 3.42
C PHE A 130 -9.03 -13.25 3.94
N GLY A 131 -10.11 -13.59 3.23
CA GLY A 131 -10.94 -14.76 3.54
C GLY A 131 -10.10 -16.05 3.61
N PHE A 132 -9.34 -16.36 2.56
CA PHE A 132 -8.43 -17.52 2.57
C PHE A 132 -7.38 -17.44 3.68
N LEU A 133 -6.77 -16.27 3.90
CA LEU A 133 -5.78 -16.09 4.96
C LEU A 133 -6.39 -16.33 6.34
N SER A 134 -7.65 -15.93 6.53
CA SER A 134 -8.37 -16.07 7.79
C SER A 134 -8.78 -17.52 8.09
N GLU A 135 -8.94 -18.36 7.06
CA GLU A 135 -9.13 -19.80 7.22
C GLU A 135 -7.83 -20.48 7.69
N ILE A 136 -6.67 -20.03 7.20
CA ILE A 136 -5.35 -20.55 7.59
C ILE A 136 -4.95 -20.02 8.98
N PHE A 137 -5.28 -18.76 9.28
CA PHE A 137 -4.98 -18.09 10.53
C PHE A 137 -6.28 -17.64 11.23
N PRO A 138 -7.00 -18.56 11.90
CA PRO A 138 -8.26 -18.24 12.57
C PRO A 138 -8.12 -17.13 13.62
N SER A 139 -6.93 -16.94 14.19
CA SER A 139 -6.62 -15.86 15.13
C SER A 139 -6.92 -14.46 14.59
N LEU A 140 -6.97 -14.28 13.26
CA LEU A 140 -7.36 -13.03 12.61
C LEU A 140 -8.87 -12.71 12.76
N LEU A 141 -9.70 -13.71 13.02
CA LEU A 141 -11.18 -13.57 13.12
C LEU A 141 -11.71 -13.61 14.55
N VAL A 142 -10.92 -14.10 15.52
CA VAL A 142 -11.41 -14.44 16.86
C VAL A 142 -11.60 -13.22 17.77
N ASN A 143 -11.16 -12.02 17.36
CA ASN A 143 -11.19 -10.82 18.20
C ASN A 143 -12.19 -9.76 17.75
N LYS A 144 -12.61 -8.91 18.70
CA LYS A 144 -13.40 -7.68 18.45
C LYS A 144 -12.74 -6.72 17.44
N MET A 145 -11.47 -6.96 17.12
CA MET A 145 -10.66 -6.23 16.15
C MET A 145 -10.63 -6.87 14.76
N ALA A 146 -11.30 -8.00 14.52
CA ALA A 146 -11.25 -8.72 13.24
C ALA A 146 -11.60 -7.80 12.05
N VAL A 147 -12.66 -7.02 12.18
CA VAL A 147 -13.08 -6.04 11.17
C VAL A 147 -12.04 -4.93 10.99
N ALA A 148 -11.41 -4.48 12.07
CA ALA A 148 -10.33 -3.49 12.00
C ALA A 148 -9.10 -4.05 11.30
N MET A 149 -8.71 -5.29 11.58
CA MET A 149 -7.58 -5.99 10.95
C MET A 149 -7.81 -6.26 9.47
N GLU A 150 -9.01 -6.71 9.10
CA GLU A 150 -9.41 -6.83 7.70
C GLU A 150 -9.31 -5.48 6.98
N THR A 151 -9.78 -4.41 7.63
CA THR A 151 -9.76 -3.07 7.04
C THR A 151 -8.34 -2.52 6.93
N VAL A 152 -7.45 -2.80 7.90
CA VAL A 152 -6.02 -2.49 7.82
C VAL A 152 -5.38 -3.19 6.62
N TRP A 153 -5.70 -4.47 6.42
CA TRP A 153 -5.21 -5.24 5.29
C TRP A 153 -5.70 -4.67 3.94
N LEU A 154 -6.97 -4.29 3.88
CA LEU A 154 -7.54 -3.61 2.71
C LEU A 154 -6.85 -2.27 2.43
N ASN A 155 -6.68 -1.44 3.46
CA ASN A 155 -6.02 -0.15 3.35
C ASN A 155 -4.56 -0.30 2.88
N PHE A 156 -3.84 -1.30 3.37
CA PHE A 156 -2.47 -1.57 2.94
C PHE A 156 -2.37 -1.92 1.45
N ASN A 157 -3.23 -2.82 0.96
CA ASN A 157 -3.24 -3.21 -0.45
C ASN A 157 -3.68 -2.06 -1.36
N LEU A 158 -4.69 -1.29 -0.95
CA LEU A 158 -5.14 -0.11 -1.71
C LEU A 158 -4.11 1.04 -1.67
N ALA A 159 -3.41 1.24 -0.55
CA ALA A 159 -2.30 2.18 -0.46
C ALA A 159 -1.17 1.79 -1.42
N THR A 160 -0.82 0.51 -1.47
CA THR A 160 0.19 -0.01 -2.41
C THR A 160 -0.27 0.19 -3.85
N ALA A 161 -1.52 -0.12 -4.16
CA ALA A 161 -2.06 0.10 -5.49
C ALA A 161 -2.03 1.58 -5.91
N THR A 162 -2.48 2.49 -5.04
CA THR A 162 -2.49 3.93 -5.32
C THR A 162 -1.09 4.53 -5.43
N LEU A 163 -0.09 3.90 -4.81
CA LEU A 163 1.33 4.23 -4.97
C LEU A 163 1.88 3.88 -6.34
N TYR A 164 1.39 2.82 -7.01
CA TYR A 164 1.99 2.34 -8.27
C TYR A 164 1.10 2.50 -9.50
N ILE A 165 -0.22 2.58 -9.34
CA ILE A 165 -1.16 2.67 -10.46
C ILE A 165 -1.40 4.14 -10.84
N GLN A 166 -1.24 4.43 -12.12
CA GLN A 166 -1.61 5.68 -12.78
C GLN A 166 -2.44 5.34 -14.02
N THR A 167 -3.68 5.86 -14.11
CA THR A 167 -4.56 5.62 -15.27
C THR A 167 -4.62 6.80 -16.23
N TYR A 168 -4.22 7.99 -15.78
CA TYR A 168 -4.08 9.16 -16.63
C TYR A 168 -2.79 9.05 -17.43
N LYS A 169 -2.94 9.08 -18.76
CA LYS A 169 -1.81 9.18 -19.69
C LYS A 169 -1.65 10.67 -20.02
N GLU A 170 -0.47 11.21 -19.75
CA GLU A 170 -0.05 12.53 -20.24
C GLU A 170 0.00 12.54 -21.77
#